data_AF-A0A6L2MXP9-F1
#
_entry.id   AF-A0A6L2MXP9-F1
#
_cell.length_a   1.000
_cell.length_b   1.000
_cell.length_c   1.000
_cell.angle_alpha   90.00
_cell.angle_beta   90.00
_cell.angle_gamma   90.00
#
_symmetry.space_group_name_H-M   'P 1'
#
loop_
_entity.id
_entity.type
_entity.pdbx_description
1 polymer ?
#
loop_
_entity_poly.entity_id
_entity_poly.type
_entity_poly.pdbx_seq_one_letter_code
_entity_poly.pdbx_strand_id
1 'polypeptide(L)'
;MQLHLSPSMKSITILAANNSHNNNNGSFIDFMKIKIAAARSRTLFHTILVLAFLLPFVFILTAVVTLEGVNNCHSFDCLGRRLGPKLLGRGDDSGRLVSDLYKTLNQVNSIEVPDDLKLPDNFTQLVSDMKINNYDAKEFAVILKGMMQRSEKEIRESKFAELMNKHFAASSVPKGIHCLSLRLTDEYSSNAHARRQLPSPELLPILSDNSYYHYILSTDNILAASVVVTSAIRSSLTPERIVFHVITDKKTYAGMHSWFALNPASPAIIEVKGIHQFDWLTRDNVPVLEAVESHYGVRNYYHGNRLAGANLSDTTPRSFASKLQARSPKYISLLNHIRIYLPELFPNLDKVVFLDDDIVIQRDLSPLWEIDLGGKVNGAVETCKGEDTWIQKNVLGLMG
;
A
#
# COMPACT_ATOMS: atom_id res chain seq x y z
N MET A 1 -30.95 25.73 14.89
CA MET A 1 -29.54 25.83 15.31
C MET A 1 -28.78 24.75 14.54
N GLN A 2 -28.08 25.12 13.46
CA GLN A 2 -27.30 24.18 12.64
C GLN A 2 -25.82 24.51 12.84
N LEU A 3 -25.02 23.50 13.17
CA LEU A 3 -23.58 23.61 13.40
C LEU A 3 -22.85 22.96 12.22
N HIS A 4 -22.15 23.76 11.42
CA HIS A 4 -21.19 23.27 10.45
C HIS A 4 -19.78 23.39 11.04
N LEU A 5 -19.05 22.28 11.06
CA LEU A 5 -17.66 22.19 11.51
C LEU A 5 -16.74 22.02 10.30
N SER A 6 -15.77 22.92 10.17
CA SER A 6 -14.68 22.89 9.19
C SER A 6 -13.38 22.38 9.84
N PRO A 7 -12.51 21.62 9.14
CA PRO A 7 -11.44 20.82 9.74
C PRO A 7 -10.10 21.57 9.98
N SER A 8 -10.14 22.87 10.30
CA SER A 8 -8.95 23.58 10.79
C SER A 8 -9.32 24.58 11.89
N MET A 9 -9.34 24.12 13.14
CA MET A 9 -9.78 24.86 14.32
C MET A 9 -8.82 25.99 14.72
N LYS A 10 -9.20 27.26 14.57
CA LYS A 10 -8.61 28.39 15.35
C LYS A 10 -9.56 29.49 15.86
N SER A 11 -10.88 29.43 15.64
CA SER A 11 -11.83 30.24 16.42
C SER A 11 -13.28 29.78 16.23
N ILE A 12 -14.08 29.81 17.30
CA ILE A 12 -15.54 29.61 17.25
C ILE A 12 -16.21 30.96 17.49
N THR A 13 -17.00 31.43 16.52
CA THR A 13 -17.86 32.60 16.66
C THR A 13 -19.32 32.13 16.65
N ILE A 14 -20.06 32.41 17.72
CA ILE A 14 -21.48 32.08 17.83
C ILE A 14 -22.28 33.29 17.34
N LEU A 15 -22.98 33.15 16.21
CA LEU A 15 -23.98 34.11 15.76
C LEU A 15 -25.37 33.57 16.09
N ALA A 16 -26.09 34.29 16.95
CA ALA A 16 -27.50 34.05 17.19
C ALA A 16 -28.32 34.75 16.09
N ALA A 17 -28.96 33.96 15.24
CA ALA A 17 -29.97 34.47 14.32
C ALA A 17 -31.27 34.68 15.09
N ASN A 18 -31.68 35.92 15.27
CA ASN A 18 -33.06 36.28 15.59
C ASN A 18 -33.64 37.03 14.39
N ASN A 19 -34.57 36.38 13.69
CA ASN A 19 -35.51 37.05 12.82
C ASN A 19 -36.90 36.79 13.39
N SER A 20 -37.57 37.84 13.88
CA SER A 20 -38.97 38.14 13.57
C SER A 20 -39.42 39.42 14.26
N HIS A 21 -39.91 40.35 13.43
CA HIS A 21 -40.93 41.38 13.69
C HIS A 21 -40.95 42.14 15.03
N ASN A 22 -40.78 43.47 15.01
CA ASN A 22 -41.82 44.46 14.67
C ASN A 22 -41.34 45.89 14.97
N ASN A 23 -41.78 46.83 14.12
CA ASN A 23 -42.13 48.23 14.36
C ASN A 23 -41.25 49.21 15.17
N ASN A 24 -41.03 50.34 14.48
CA ASN A 24 -41.06 51.74 14.95
C ASN A 24 -39.88 52.32 15.76
N ASN A 25 -39.31 53.37 15.15
CA ASN A 25 -38.93 54.67 15.68
C ASN A 25 -38.08 54.79 16.96
N GLY A 26 -37.05 55.63 16.83
CA GLY A 26 -36.46 56.40 17.94
C GLY A 26 -35.43 55.60 18.73
N SER A 27 -34.16 55.99 18.73
CA SER A 27 -33.63 57.08 19.55
C SER A 27 -33.66 56.76 21.05
N PHE A 28 -32.59 57.22 21.71
CA PHE A 28 -32.39 57.31 23.16
C PHE A 28 -31.77 56.08 23.84
N ILE A 29 -30.44 56.06 23.80
CA ILE A 29 -29.64 55.75 25.00
C ILE A 29 -29.97 56.85 26.01
N ASP A 30 -30.94 56.58 26.87
CA ASP A 30 -31.31 57.48 27.95
C ASP A 30 -30.39 57.24 29.15
N PHE A 31 -29.53 58.21 29.39
CA PHE A 31 -28.63 58.25 30.54
C PHE A 31 -29.44 58.49 31.81
N MET A 32 -29.80 57.44 32.54
CA MET A 32 -30.30 57.62 33.90
C MET A 32 -29.12 57.84 34.86
N LYS A 33 -28.82 59.13 35.01
CA LYS A 33 -28.01 59.77 36.04
C LYS A 33 -28.55 59.37 37.42
N ILE A 34 -27.90 58.44 38.11
CA ILE A 34 -28.06 58.31 39.57
C ILE A 34 -26.91 59.07 40.24
N LYS A 35 -27.25 60.24 40.76
CA LYS A 35 -26.44 61.01 41.70
C LYS A 35 -26.13 60.14 42.91
N ILE A 36 -24.86 59.83 43.11
CA ILE A 36 -24.33 59.34 44.37
C ILE A 36 -24.28 60.54 45.33
N ALA A 37 -25.12 60.51 46.36
CA ALA A 37 -24.87 61.25 47.59
C ALA A 37 -24.01 60.35 48.48
N ALA A 38 -22.80 60.82 48.75
CA ALA A 38 -21.80 60.15 49.55
C ALA A 38 -22.19 60.11 51.03
N ALA A 39 -21.97 58.97 51.70
CA ALA A 39 -21.30 58.93 52.99
C ALA A 39 -21.00 57.49 53.46
N ARG A 40 -19.70 57.23 53.63
CA ARG A 40 -19.12 56.56 54.82
C ARG A 40 -19.23 55.04 54.92
N SER A 41 -18.28 54.35 54.26
CA SER A 41 -17.26 53.54 54.94
C SER A 41 -16.36 52.83 53.92
N ARG A 42 -15.08 53.23 53.81
CA ARG A 42 -14.09 52.54 52.95
C ARG A 42 -13.85 51.09 53.37
N THR A 43 -14.16 50.72 54.61
CA THR A 43 -13.99 49.34 55.09
C THR A 43 -15.14 48.42 54.70
N LEU A 44 -16.38 48.92 54.65
CA LEU A 44 -17.54 48.10 54.25
C LEU A 44 -17.52 47.71 52.76
N PHE A 45 -17.01 48.59 51.89
CA PHE A 45 -16.89 48.26 50.47
C PHE A 45 -15.83 47.18 50.23
N HIS A 46 -14.69 47.26 50.92
CA HIS A 46 -13.65 46.23 50.81
C HIS A 46 -14.06 44.91 51.48
N THR A 47 -14.80 44.93 52.59
CA THR A 47 -15.30 43.68 53.18
C THR A 47 -16.34 43.02 52.28
N ILE A 48 -17.28 43.77 51.69
CA ILE A 48 -18.26 43.22 50.74
C ILE A 48 -17.58 42.69 49.49
N LEU A 49 -16.55 43.38 48.97
CA LEU A 49 -15.80 42.95 47.78
C LEU A 49 -14.95 41.70 48.07
N VAL A 50 -14.32 41.61 49.24
CA VAL A 50 -13.62 40.39 49.68
C VAL A 50 -14.60 39.24 49.90
N LEU A 51 -15.76 39.48 50.51
CA LEU A 51 -16.78 38.47 50.71
C LEU A 51 -17.37 37.98 49.37
N ALA A 52 -17.56 38.88 48.40
CA ALA A 52 -18.03 38.56 47.06
C ALA A 52 -17.03 37.73 46.24
N PHE A 53 -15.72 37.84 46.53
CA PHE A 53 -14.70 36.98 45.93
C PHE A 53 -14.49 35.66 46.68
N LEU A 54 -14.62 35.65 48.00
CA LEU A 54 -14.40 34.45 48.81
C LEU A 54 -15.60 33.50 48.80
N LEU A 55 -16.83 34.01 48.79
CA LEU A 55 -18.04 33.16 48.82
C LEU A 55 -18.16 32.23 47.61
N PRO A 56 -17.93 32.66 46.36
CA PRO A 56 -17.91 31.76 45.21
C PRO A 56 -16.79 30.72 45.31
N PHE A 57 -15.64 31.10 45.85
CA PHE A 57 -14.49 30.19 46.00
C PHE A 57 -14.76 29.13 47.06
N VAL A 58 -15.35 29.52 48.20
CA VAL A 58 -15.79 28.60 49.24
C VAL A 58 -16.93 27.71 48.71
N PHE A 59 -17.89 28.26 47.96
CA PHE A 59 -18.97 27.49 47.36
C PHE A 59 -18.47 26.48 46.32
N ILE A 60 -17.50 26.84 45.47
CA ILE A 60 -16.88 25.91 44.52
C ILE A 60 -16.08 24.85 45.28
N LEU A 61 -15.33 25.22 46.32
CA LEU A 61 -14.56 24.27 47.11
C LEU A 61 -15.48 23.28 47.85
N THR A 62 -16.57 23.74 48.44
CA THR A 62 -17.56 22.88 49.09
C THR A 62 -18.33 22.05 48.07
N ALA A 63 -18.72 22.61 46.93
CA ALA A 63 -19.41 21.90 45.85
C ALA A 63 -18.53 20.77 45.28
N VAL A 64 -17.24 21.02 45.04
CA VAL A 64 -16.28 20.00 44.58
C VAL A 64 -16.09 18.90 45.62
N VAL A 65 -15.99 19.26 46.91
CA VAL A 65 -15.91 18.30 48.02
C VAL A 65 -17.20 17.45 48.14
N THR A 66 -18.38 18.02 47.83
CA THR A 66 -19.64 17.27 47.84
C THR A 66 -19.89 16.47 46.56
N LEU A 67 -19.34 16.88 45.40
CA LEU A 67 -19.49 16.19 44.12
C LEU A 67 -18.50 15.04 43.93
N GLU A 68 -17.34 15.06 44.58
CA GLU A 68 -16.38 13.93 44.61
C GLU A 68 -16.64 12.95 45.77
N GLY A 69 -17.76 13.10 46.47
CA GLY A 69 -18.12 12.30 47.65
C GLY A 69 -19.12 11.17 47.40
N VAL A 70 -18.88 10.29 46.42
CA VAL A 70 -19.36 8.90 46.53
C VAL A 70 -18.13 8.01 46.51
N ASN A 71 -17.50 7.86 47.68
CA ASN A 71 -17.00 6.58 48.17
C ASN A 71 -16.53 6.74 49.62
N ASN A 72 -17.09 5.89 50.48
CA ASN A 72 -16.88 5.79 51.92
C ASN A 72 -15.42 5.99 52.34
N CYS A 73 -15.13 7.09 53.04
CA CYS A 73 -13.92 7.23 53.85
C CYS A 73 -14.29 7.91 55.17
N HIS A 74 -14.56 7.10 56.20
CA HIS A 74 -14.62 7.54 57.59
C HIS A 74 -13.21 7.44 58.19
N SER A 75 -12.45 8.53 58.21
CA SER A 75 -11.35 8.79 59.15
C SER A 75 -10.63 10.10 58.81
N PHE A 76 -10.08 10.76 59.83
CA PHE A 76 -9.19 11.93 59.78
C PHE A 76 -7.90 11.75 58.93
N ASP A 77 -7.71 10.59 58.30
CA ASP A 77 -6.51 10.21 57.54
C ASP A 77 -6.43 10.85 56.14
N CYS A 78 -7.54 11.37 55.60
CA CYS A 78 -7.54 12.04 54.29
C CYS A 78 -6.90 13.43 54.30
N LEU A 79 -6.77 14.08 55.45
CA LEU A 79 -6.10 15.37 55.58
C LEU A 79 -4.58 15.27 55.43
N GLY A 80 -3.99 14.10 55.68
CA GLY A 80 -2.55 13.86 55.55
C GLY A 80 -2.03 13.79 54.11
N ARG A 81 -2.91 13.58 53.10
CA ARG A 81 -2.48 13.45 51.69
C ARG A 81 -2.45 14.75 50.90
N ARG A 82 -2.95 15.88 51.43
CA ARG A 82 -3.02 17.16 50.69
C ARG A 82 -2.09 18.27 51.23
N LEU A 83 -1.57 18.12 52.45
CA LEU A 83 -0.42 18.87 52.96
C LEU A 83 0.80 17.97 52.78
N GLY A 84 1.57 18.20 51.71
CA GLY A 84 2.56 17.26 51.18
C GLY A 84 3.62 16.75 52.18
N PRO A 85 4.33 15.65 51.84
CA PRO A 85 5.25 14.92 52.72
C PRO A 85 6.56 15.66 53.06
N LYS A 86 6.65 16.97 52.80
CA LYS A 86 7.86 17.76 53.08
C LYS A 86 8.04 18.16 54.54
N LEU A 87 7.02 18.08 55.40
CA LEU A 87 7.14 18.50 56.81
C LEU A 87 7.43 17.35 57.79
N LEU A 88 7.18 16.10 57.40
CA LEU A 88 7.46 14.91 58.21
C LEU A 88 8.14 13.90 57.28
N GLY A 89 9.47 13.84 57.37
CA GLY A 89 10.35 13.10 56.46
C GLY A 89 10.02 11.62 56.33
N ARG A 90 9.11 11.31 55.40
CA ARG A 90 8.99 10.01 54.76
C ARG A 90 9.27 10.26 53.29
N GLY A 91 10.46 9.88 52.84
CA GLY A 91 10.88 10.06 51.45
C GLY A 91 9.89 9.42 50.50
N ASP A 92 9.70 10.04 49.33
CA ASP A 92 8.99 9.43 48.20
C ASP A 92 9.79 8.20 47.71
N ASP A 93 9.64 7.07 48.40
CA ASP A 93 10.31 5.81 48.07
C ASP A 93 9.95 5.33 46.66
N SER A 94 8.78 5.73 46.15
CA SER A 94 8.31 5.43 44.79
C SER A 94 9.20 6.06 43.70
N GLY A 95 9.58 7.33 43.86
CA GLY A 95 10.46 8.02 42.91
C GLY A 95 11.88 7.43 42.91
N ARG A 96 12.34 6.98 44.08
CA ARG A 96 13.63 6.31 44.24
C ARG A 96 13.65 4.93 43.58
N LEU A 97 12.60 4.12 43.78
CA LEU A 97 12.42 2.81 43.14
C LEU A 97 12.42 2.90 41.60
N VAL A 98 11.72 3.86 41.02
CA VAL A 98 11.69 4.05 39.55
C VAL A 98 13.06 4.49 39.02
N SER A 99 13.76 5.37 39.74
CA SER A 99 15.12 5.79 39.39
C SER A 99 16.10 4.60 39.41
N ASP A 100 16.01 3.75 40.42
CA ASP A 100 16.88 2.60 40.58
C ASP A 100 16.57 1.49 39.55
N LEU A 101 15.30 1.32 39.17
CA LEU A 101 14.92 0.46 38.04
C LEU A 101 15.52 0.96 36.72
N TYR A 102 15.43 2.27 36.44
CA TYR A 102 15.99 2.84 35.21
C TYR A 102 17.51 2.68 35.14
N LYS A 103 18.22 2.89 36.26
CA LYS A 103 19.67 2.61 36.36
C LYS A 103 19.98 1.15 36.07
N THR A 104 19.19 0.23 36.63
CA THR A 104 19.36 -1.22 36.43
C THR A 104 19.15 -1.61 34.97
N LEU A 105 18.10 -1.11 34.33
CA LEU A 105 17.83 -1.35 32.90
C LEU A 105 18.96 -0.81 32.00
N ASN A 106 19.48 0.38 32.29
CA ASN A 106 20.61 0.96 31.55
C ASN A 106 21.89 0.13 31.72
N GLN A 107 22.18 -0.37 32.92
CA GLN A 107 23.30 -1.27 33.15
C GLN A 107 23.15 -2.56 32.33
N VAL A 108 21.96 -3.18 32.39
CA VAL A 108 21.66 -4.42 31.67
C VAL A 108 21.63 -4.24 30.15
N ASN A 109 21.32 -3.04 29.64
CA ASN A 109 21.37 -2.76 28.21
C ASN A 109 22.77 -3.03 27.60
N SER A 110 23.84 -2.85 28.38
CA SER A 110 25.22 -3.13 27.96
C SER A 110 25.69 -4.59 28.14
N ILE A 111 24.94 -5.41 28.89
CA ILE A 111 25.31 -6.80 29.20
C ILE A 111 24.81 -7.73 28.09
N GLU A 112 25.66 -8.57 27.52
CA GLU A 112 25.22 -9.63 26.61
C GLU A 112 24.45 -10.70 27.39
N VAL A 113 23.29 -11.10 26.86
CA VAL A 113 22.49 -12.17 27.47
C VAL A 113 23.17 -13.50 27.14
N PRO A 114 23.49 -14.35 28.14
CA PRO A 114 24.12 -15.65 27.87
C PRO A 114 23.23 -16.55 27.01
N ASP A 115 23.83 -17.22 26.02
CA ASP A 115 23.11 -18.10 25.09
C ASP A 115 22.50 -19.34 25.77
N ASP A 116 23.03 -19.75 26.92
CA ASP A 116 22.58 -20.88 27.74
C ASP A 116 21.52 -20.51 28.79
N LEU A 117 21.15 -19.22 28.89
CA LEU A 117 20.15 -18.76 29.83
C LEU A 117 18.77 -19.31 29.48
N LYS A 118 18.17 -20.07 30.41
CA LYS A 118 16.79 -20.55 30.26
C LYS A 118 15.81 -19.38 30.38
N LEU A 119 15.27 -18.95 29.25
CA LEU A 119 14.28 -17.88 29.19
C LEU A 119 12.85 -18.44 29.33
N PRO A 120 11.99 -17.88 30.21
CA PRO A 120 10.58 -18.24 30.29
C PRO A 120 9.87 -18.07 28.94
N ASP A 121 8.89 -18.90 28.62
CA ASP A 121 8.20 -18.86 27.31
C ASP A 121 7.29 -17.63 27.18
N ASN A 122 6.70 -17.19 28.29
CA ASN A 122 5.77 -16.05 28.32
C ASN A 122 5.88 -15.25 29.63
N PHE A 123 5.21 -14.10 29.66
CA PHE A 123 5.23 -13.19 30.80
C PHE A 123 4.66 -13.82 32.09
N THR A 124 3.63 -14.67 31.97
CA THR A 124 3.03 -15.35 33.13
C THR A 124 4.04 -16.27 33.82
N GLN A 125 4.81 -17.01 33.03
CA GLN A 125 5.87 -17.86 33.54
C GLN A 125 6.99 -17.04 34.19
N LEU A 126 7.41 -15.93 33.57
CA LEU A 126 8.39 -15.02 34.19
C LEU A 126 7.94 -14.56 35.58
N VAL A 127 6.68 -14.12 35.72
CA VAL A 127 6.13 -13.68 37.01
C VAL A 127 6.06 -14.82 38.02
N SER A 128 5.75 -16.04 37.57
CA SER A 128 5.75 -17.22 38.44
C SER A 128 7.16 -17.55 38.94
N ASP A 129 8.14 -17.56 38.03
CA ASP A 129 9.53 -17.87 38.34
C ASP A 129 10.13 -16.82 39.28
N MET A 130 9.79 -15.54 39.10
CA MET A 130 10.18 -14.47 40.02
C MET A 130 9.72 -14.73 41.46
N LYS A 131 8.48 -15.21 41.63
CA LYS A 131 7.90 -15.49 42.95
C LYS A 131 8.55 -16.70 43.62
N ILE A 132 8.95 -17.70 42.85
CA ILE A 132 9.52 -18.95 43.36
C ILE A 132 11.01 -18.78 43.66
N ASN A 133 11.74 -18.14 42.76
CA ASN A 133 13.21 -18.06 42.82
C ASN A 133 13.73 -16.77 43.46
N ASN A 134 12.85 -15.82 43.83
CA ASN A 134 13.19 -14.53 44.44
C ASN A 134 14.22 -13.72 43.62
N TYR A 135 13.98 -13.57 42.31
CA TYR A 135 14.88 -12.83 41.42
C TYR A 135 15.13 -11.40 41.90
N ASP A 136 16.38 -10.95 41.84
CA ASP A 136 16.71 -9.55 42.06
C ASP A 136 16.33 -8.69 40.83
N ALA A 137 16.34 -7.37 41.00
CA ALA A 137 15.95 -6.45 39.92
C ALA A 137 16.86 -6.56 38.68
N LYS A 138 18.12 -7.00 38.84
CA LYS A 138 19.10 -7.13 37.78
C LYS A 138 18.89 -8.44 37.01
N GLU A 139 18.65 -9.55 37.69
CA GLU A 139 18.28 -10.85 37.12
C GLU A 139 16.98 -10.73 36.32
N PHE A 140 15.96 -10.07 36.90
CA PHE A 140 14.72 -9.79 36.19
C PHE A 140 14.97 -9.00 34.89
N ALA A 141 15.77 -7.93 34.97
CA ALA A 141 16.09 -7.12 33.81
C ALA A 141 16.87 -7.90 32.73
N VAL A 142 17.78 -8.81 33.10
CA VAL A 142 18.52 -9.67 32.16
C VAL A 142 17.60 -10.68 31.49
N ILE A 143 16.73 -11.35 32.25
CA ILE A 143 15.76 -12.30 31.69
C ILE A 143 14.76 -11.58 30.78
N LEU A 144 14.25 -10.42 31.19
CA LEU A 144 13.35 -9.60 30.37
C LEU A 144 14.02 -9.15 29.07
N LYS A 145 15.30 -8.72 29.14
CA LYS A 145 16.08 -8.38 27.94
C LYS A 145 16.22 -9.59 27.01
N GLY A 146 16.54 -10.77 27.54
CA GLY A 146 16.62 -12.00 26.76
C GLY A 146 15.30 -12.37 26.09
N MET A 147 14.19 -12.30 26.82
CA MET A 147 12.85 -12.52 26.27
C MET A 147 12.50 -11.51 25.15
N MET A 148 12.85 -10.23 25.35
CA MET A 148 12.64 -9.20 24.33
C MET A 148 13.50 -9.45 23.08
N GLN A 149 14.78 -9.78 23.25
CA GLN A 149 15.68 -10.12 22.14
C GLN A 149 15.21 -11.35 21.36
N ARG A 150 14.73 -12.40 22.06
CA ARG A 150 14.11 -13.58 21.43
C ARG A 150 12.87 -13.18 20.63
N SER A 151 11.97 -12.40 21.21
CA SER A 151 10.75 -11.93 20.54
C SER A 151 11.07 -11.04 19.32
N GLU A 152 12.04 -10.14 19.43
CA GLU A 152 12.50 -9.32 18.30
C GLU A 152 13.08 -10.17 17.16
N LYS A 153 13.84 -11.22 17.50
CA LYS A 153 14.37 -12.19 16.53
C LYS A 153 13.24 -12.95 15.82
N GLU A 154 12.29 -13.50 16.57
CA GLU A 154 11.12 -14.22 16.02
C GLU A 154 10.26 -13.32 15.12
N ILE A 155 9.99 -12.08 15.54
CA ILE A 155 9.27 -11.08 14.73
C ILE A 155 10.03 -10.79 13.44
N ARG A 156 11.36 -10.67 13.51
CA ARG A 156 12.20 -10.40 12.34
C ARG A 156 12.15 -11.58 11.36
N GLU A 157 12.33 -12.81 11.84
CA GLU A 157 12.23 -14.03 11.03
C GLU A 157 10.85 -14.18 10.38
N SER A 158 9.78 -13.91 11.14
CA SER A 158 8.41 -13.92 10.66
C SER A 158 8.17 -12.92 9.54
N LYS A 159 8.72 -11.70 9.65
CA LYS A 159 8.67 -10.68 8.58
C LYS A 159 9.37 -11.14 7.31
N PHE A 160 10.52 -11.81 7.41
CA PHE A 160 11.21 -12.35 6.25
C PHE A 160 10.39 -13.46 5.57
N ALA A 161 9.81 -14.37 6.36
CA ALA A 161 8.93 -15.41 5.87
C ALA A 161 7.67 -14.83 5.19
N GLU A 162 7.05 -13.81 5.78
CA GLU A 162 5.92 -13.07 5.20
C GLU A 162 6.28 -12.50 3.83
N LEU A 163 7.40 -11.76 3.73
CA LEU A 163 7.85 -11.16 2.47
C LEU A 163 8.13 -12.22 1.40
N MET A 164 8.72 -13.35 1.79
CA MET A 164 8.99 -14.46 0.89
C MET A 164 7.69 -15.10 0.39
N ASN A 165 6.77 -15.43 1.29
CA ASN A 165 5.48 -16.03 0.95
C ASN A 165 4.67 -15.10 0.06
N LYS A 166 4.69 -13.78 0.33
CA LYS A 166 4.06 -12.77 -0.52
C LYS A 166 4.66 -12.77 -1.92
N HIS A 167 5.98 -12.86 -2.04
CA HIS A 167 6.66 -12.91 -3.33
C HIS A 167 6.28 -14.18 -4.13
N PHE A 168 6.26 -15.35 -3.46
CA PHE A 168 5.84 -16.59 -4.10
C PHE A 168 4.37 -16.57 -4.51
N ALA A 169 3.47 -16.14 -3.63
CA ALA A 169 2.04 -16.05 -3.95
C ALA A 169 1.78 -15.09 -5.13
N ALA A 170 2.53 -14.00 -5.24
CA ALA A 170 2.40 -13.03 -6.33
C ALA A 170 3.02 -13.50 -7.66
N SER A 171 4.00 -14.41 -7.62
CA SER A 171 4.76 -14.85 -8.81
C SER A 171 4.42 -16.28 -9.25
N SER A 172 3.72 -17.05 -8.42
CA SER A 172 3.36 -18.44 -8.71
C SER A 172 2.24 -18.50 -9.74
N VAL A 173 2.40 -19.37 -10.75
CA VAL A 173 1.34 -19.69 -11.69
C VAL A 173 0.37 -20.69 -11.02
N PRO A 174 -0.94 -20.41 -10.94
CA PRO A 174 -1.92 -21.35 -10.41
C PRO A 174 -1.87 -22.70 -11.15
N LYS A 175 -2.00 -23.80 -10.42
CA LYS A 175 -1.92 -25.16 -10.98
C LYS A 175 -2.85 -25.36 -12.19
N GLY A 176 -4.08 -24.84 -12.13
CA GLY A 176 -5.02 -24.95 -13.25
C GLY A 176 -4.54 -24.29 -14.54
N ILE A 177 -3.97 -23.08 -14.44
CA ILE A 177 -3.40 -22.35 -15.58
C ILE A 177 -2.18 -23.09 -16.13
N HIS A 178 -1.33 -23.61 -15.24
CA HIS A 178 -0.17 -24.40 -15.65
C HIS A 178 -0.59 -25.68 -16.39
N CYS A 179 -1.58 -26.42 -15.86
CA CYS A 179 -2.12 -27.60 -16.51
C CYS A 179 -2.74 -27.28 -17.88
N LEU A 180 -3.44 -26.15 -18.01
CA LEU A 180 -3.97 -25.68 -19.30
C LEU A 180 -2.84 -25.48 -20.32
N SER A 181 -1.76 -24.79 -19.94
CA SER A 181 -0.60 -24.58 -20.81
C SER A 181 0.05 -25.89 -21.25
N LEU A 182 0.21 -26.85 -20.33
CA LEU A 182 0.77 -28.17 -20.65
C LEU A 182 -0.13 -28.94 -21.61
N ARG A 183 -1.45 -28.94 -21.37
CA ARG A 183 -2.41 -29.62 -22.25
C ARG A 183 -2.44 -29.01 -23.65
N LEU A 184 -2.41 -27.69 -23.78
CA LEU A 184 -2.38 -27.04 -25.09
C LEU A 184 -1.05 -27.27 -25.83
N THR A 185 0.05 -27.42 -25.07
CA THR A 185 1.34 -27.80 -25.64
C THR A 185 1.32 -29.24 -26.14
N ASP A 186 0.66 -30.15 -25.42
CA ASP A 186 0.42 -31.52 -25.87
C ASP A 186 -0.42 -31.55 -27.15
N GLU A 187 -1.52 -30.77 -27.21
CA GLU A 187 -2.32 -30.58 -28.42
C GLU A 187 -1.48 -30.08 -29.60
N TYR A 188 -0.56 -29.13 -29.38
CA TYR A 188 0.34 -28.66 -30.44
C TYR A 188 1.17 -29.80 -31.04
N SER A 189 1.57 -30.76 -30.22
CA SER A 189 2.41 -31.88 -30.63
C SER A 189 1.63 -33.03 -31.31
N SER A 190 0.38 -33.25 -30.90
CA SER A 190 -0.41 -34.42 -31.32
C SER A 190 -1.53 -34.08 -32.32
N ASN A 191 -2.00 -32.84 -32.36
CA ASN A 191 -3.17 -32.42 -33.15
C ASN A 191 -2.77 -31.51 -34.31
N ALA A 192 -3.02 -31.95 -35.55
CA ALA A 192 -2.71 -31.17 -36.75
C ALA A 192 -3.50 -29.85 -36.82
N HIS A 193 -4.72 -29.80 -36.28
CA HIS A 193 -5.53 -28.57 -36.24
C HIS A 193 -4.93 -27.52 -35.32
N ALA A 194 -4.30 -27.93 -34.21
CA ALA A 194 -3.62 -27.04 -33.29
C ALA A 194 -2.36 -26.38 -33.88
N ARG A 195 -1.81 -26.98 -34.95
CA ARG A 195 -0.68 -26.47 -35.74
C ARG A 195 -1.10 -25.76 -37.03
N ARG A 196 -2.39 -25.53 -37.24
CA ARG A 196 -2.86 -24.79 -38.42
C ARG A 196 -2.23 -23.40 -38.44
N GLN A 197 -1.67 -22.98 -39.57
CA GLN A 197 -1.09 -21.65 -39.75
C GLN A 197 -2.10 -20.55 -39.38
N LEU A 198 -1.65 -19.61 -38.54
CA LEU A 198 -2.40 -18.45 -38.09
C LEU A 198 -1.76 -17.15 -38.60
N PRO A 199 -2.44 -16.35 -39.43
CA PRO A 199 -3.72 -16.63 -40.10
C PRO A 199 -3.54 -17.56 -41.32
N SER A 200 -4.62 -17.90 -42.04
CA SER A 200 -4.48 -18.67 -43.29
C SER A 200 -3.59 -17.95 -44.31
N PRO A 201 -2.92 -18.69 -45.23
CA PRO A 201 -2.00 -18.10 -46.21
C PRO A 201 -2.57 -16.92 -47.02
N GLU A 202 -3.87 -16.96 -47.32
CA GLU A 202 -4.60 -15.92 -48.05
C GLU A 202 -4.68 -14.59 -47.29
N LEU A 203 -4.61 -14.62 -45.96
CA LEU A 203 -4.72 -13.46 -45.09
C LEU A 203 -3.35 -12.91 -44.65
N LEU A 204 -2.24 -13.56 -45.03
CA LEU A 204 -0.88 -13.09 -44.68
C LEU A 204 -0.58 -11.66 -45.14
N PRO A 205 -1.02 -11.19 -46.33
CA PRO A 205 -0.78 -9.80 -46.74
C PRO A 205 -1.44 -8.76 -45.83
N ILE A 206 -2.54 -9.12 -45.15
CA ILE A 206 -3.30 -8.22 -44.27
C ILE A 206 -2.51 -7.91 -42.99
N LEU A 207 -1.54 -8.74 -42.61
CA LEU A 207 -0.71 -8.52 -41.42
C LEU A 207 0.14 -7.24 -41.50
N SER A 208 0.28 -6.64 -42.68
CA SER A 208 0.97 -5.37 -42.93
C SER A 208 0.09 -4.32 -43.62
N ASP A 209 -1.24 -4.49 -43.61
CA ASP A 209 -2.16 -3.58 -44.29
C ASP A 209 -2.68 -2.49 -43.35
N ASN A 210 -2.22 -1.26 -43.54
CA ASN A 210 -2.60 -0.09 -42.74
C ASN A 210 -4.10 0.28 -42.79
N SER A 211 -4.91 -0.38 -43.63
CA SER A 211 -6.37 -0.25 -43.58
C SER A 211 -7.03 -1.04 -42.45
N TYR A 212 -6.27 -1.84 -41.69
CA TYR A 212 -6.75 -2.62 -40.54
C TYR A 212 -6.31 -2.02 -39.20
N TYR A 213 -7.02 -2.39 -38.14
CA TYR A 213 -6.69 -2.02 -36.77
C TYR A 213 -5.78 -3.08 -36.14
N HIS A 214 -4.47 -2.78 -36.13
CA HIS A 214 -3.43 -3.65 -35.60
C HIS A 214 -3.22 -3.48 -34.09
N TYR A 215 -3.60 -4.50 -33.34
CA TYR A 215 -3.39 -4.59 -31.90
C TYR A 215 -2.21 -5.52 -31.59
N ILE A 216 -1.30 -5.08 -30.75
CA ILE A 216 -0.18 -5.88 -30.26
C ILE A 216 -0.49 -6.32 -28.84
N LEU A 217 -0.40 -7.63 -28.58
CA LEU A 217 -0.56 -8.19 -27.24
C LEU A 217 0.62 -9.09 -26.91
N SER A 218 1.42 -8.70 -25.92
CA SER A 218 2.62 -9.42 -25.49
C SER A 218 2.38 -10.11 -24.14
N THR A 219 2.31 -11.44 -24.11
CA THR A 219 2.02 -12.19 -22.87
C THR A 219 2.43 -13.66 -22.92
N ASP A 220 2.76 -14.23 -21.76
CA ASP A 220 2.94 -15.66 -21.52
C ASP A 220 1.70 -16.32 -20.90
N ASN A 221 0.61 -15.56 -20.74
CA ASN A 221 -0.64 -16.04 -20.15
C ASN A 221 -1.71 -16.24 -21.25
N ILE A 222 -1.91 -17.50 -21.62
CA ILE A 222 -2.88 -17.90 -22.65
C ILE A 222 -4.31 -17.47 -22.30
N LEU A 223 -4.69 -17.58 -21.03
CA LEU A 223 -6.04 -17.19 -20.60
C LEU A 223 -6.23 -15.68 -20.70
N ALA A 224 -5.25 -14.90 -20.23
CA ALA A 224 -5.27 -13.45 -20.36
C ALA A 224 -5.35 -13.01 -21.82
N ALA A 225 -4.53 -13.62 -22.70
CA ALA A 225 -4.58 -13.38 -24.14
C ALA A 225 -5.98 -13.63 -24.71
N SER A 226 -6.60 -14.76 -24.34
CA SER A 226 -7.93 -15.10 -24.80
C SER A 226 -8.99 -14.07 -24.37
N VAL A 227 -8.88 -13.54 -23.16
CA VAL A 227 -9.82 -12.55 -22.60
C VAL A 227 -9.66 -11.20 -23.31
N VAL A 228 -8.44 -10.71 -23.47
CA VAL A 228 -8.16 -9.43 -24.16
C VAL A 228 -8.67 -9.50 -25.59
N VAL A 229 -8.27 -10.52 -26.36
CA VAL A 229 -8.71 -10.69 -27.76
C VAL A 229 -10.24 -10.79 -27.85
N THR A 230 -10.86 -11.65 -27.05
CA THR A 230 -12.32 -11.85 -27.09
C THR A 230 -13.07 -10.57 -26.70
N SER A 231 -12.61 -9.84 -25.68
CA SER A 231 -13.26 -8.62 -25.22
C SER A 231 -13.13 -7.48 -26.22
N ALA A 232 -11.99 -7.34 -26.91
CA ALA A 232 -11.79 -6.37 -27.97
C ALA A 232 -12.71 -6.65 -29.17
N ILE A 233 -12.80 -7.91 -29.61
CA ILE A 233 -13.66 -8.31 -30.72
C ILE A 233 -15.14 -8.08 -30.38
N ARG A 234 -15.57 -8.48 -29.18
CA ARG A 234 -16.97 -8.33 -28.75
C ARG A 234 -17.40 -6.88 -28.59
N SER A 235 -16.46 -6.00 -28.25
CA SER A 235 -16.75 -4.58 -28.02
C SER A 235 -16.60 -3.72 -29.27
N SER A 236 -16.04 -4.28 -30.35
CA SER A 236 -15.77 -3.55 -31.59
C SER A 236 -17.01 -3.42 -32.46
N LEU A 237 -17.09 -2.28 -33.17
CA LEU A 237 -18.11 -2.03 -34.18
C LEU A 237 -17.77 -2.66 -35.54
N THR A 238 -16.47 -2.94 -35.79
CA THR A 238 -15.96 -3.50 -37.06
C THR A 238 -14.94 -4.63 -36.78
N PRO A 239 -15.37 -5.74 -36.17
CA PRO A 239 -14.47 -6.82 -35.74
C PRO A 239 -13.70 -7.48 -36.91
N GLU A 240 -14.22 -7.40 -38.14
CA GLU A 240 -13.56 -7.87 -39.37
C GLU A 240 -12.34 -7.06 -39.78
N ARG A 241 -12.19 -5.82 -39.26
CA ARG A 241 -11.01 -4.97 -39.48
C ARG A 241 -9.94 -5.13 -38.40
N ILE A 242 -10.12 -6.04 -37.45
CA ILE A 242 -9.18 -6.25 -36.35
C ILE A 242 -8.12 -7.27 -36.76
N VAL A 243 -6.86 -6.88 -36.57
CA VAL A 243 -5.70 -7.78 -36.62
C VAL A 243 -5.03 -7.77 -35.24
N PHE A 244 -4.90 -8.95 -34.63
CA PHE A 244 -4.13 -9.12 -33.40
C PHE A 244 -2.80 -9.81 -33.69
N HIS A 245 -1.71 -9.17 -33.28
CA HIS A 245 -0.39 -9.78 -33.22
C HIS A 245 -0.11 -10.18 -31.77
N VAL A 246 -0.34 -11.46 -31.47
CA VAL A 246 -0.09 -12.06 -30.16
C VAL A 246 1.37 -12.50 -30.10
N ILE A 247 2.16 -11.82 -29.29
CA ILE A 247 3.58 -12.12 -29.07
C ILE A 247 3.73 -12.86 -27.75
N THR A 248 4.46 -13.97 -27.76
CA THR A 248 4.70 -14.77 -26.56
C THR A 248 6.14 -15.29 -26.50
N ASP A 249 6.55 -15.87 -25.37
CA ASP A 249 7.89 -16.41 -25.25
C ASP A 249 8.03 -17.76 -25.98
N LYS A 250 9.27 -18.26 -26.09
CA LYS A 250 9.54 -19.54 -26.78
C LYS A 250 8.87 -20.74 -26.10
N LYS A 251 8.67 -20.69 -24.78
CA LYS A 251 8.16 -21.82 -23.98
C LYS A 251 6.64 -21.94 -24.08
N THR A 252 5.96 -20.79 -24.13
CA THR A 252 4.50 -20.68 -24.17
C THR A 252 3.96 -20.72 -25.60
N TYR A 253 4.79 -20.44 -26.61
CA TYR A 253 4.40 -20.42 -28.03
C TYR A 253 3.51 -21.58 -28.46
N ALA A 254 3.90 -22.82 -28.21
CA ALA A 254 3.13 -23.99 -28.62
C ALA A 254 1.71 -23.99 -28.02
N GLY A 255 1.59 -23.71 -26.72
CA GLY A 255 0.29 -23.65 -26.05
C GLY A 255 -0.57 -22.46 -26.52
N MET A 256 0.05 -21.29 -26.71
CA MET A 256 -0.63 -20.09 -27.20
C MET A 256 -1.16 -20.28 -28.63
N HIS A 257 -0.33 -20.83 -29.51
CA HIS A 257 -0.69 -21.11 -30.89
C HIS A 257 -1.83 -22.13 -30.97
N SER A 258 -1.73 -23.23 -30.20
CA SER A 258 -2.82 -24.22 -30.11
C SER A 258 -4.15 -23.60 -29.69
N TRP A 259 -4.13 -22.69 -28.71
CA TRP A 259 -5.36 -22.05 -28.25
C TRP A 259 -6.09 -21.32 -29.37
N PHE A 260 -5.39 -20.42 -30.08
CA PHE A 260 -6.02 -19.63 -31.15
C PHE A 260 -6.31 -20.45 -32.42
N ALA A 261 -5.58 -21.54 -32.65
CA ALA A 261 -5.86 -22.45 -33.75
C ALA A 261 -7.11 -23.31 -33.50
N LEU A 262 -7.31 -23.77 -32.26
CA LEU A 262 -8.47 -24.57 -31.85
C LEU A 262 -9.70 -23.71 -31.49
N ASN A 263 -9.50 -22.43 -31.18
CA ASN A 263 -10.55 -21.46 -30.86
C ASN A 263 -10.45 -20.23 -31.78
N PRO A 264 -10.83 -20.35 -33.07
CA PRO A 264 -10.72 -19.24 -34.02
C PRO A 264 -11.56 -18.03 -33.58
N ALA A 265 -10.96 -16.84 -33.64
CA ALA A 265 -11.59 -15.59 -33.22
C ALA A 265 -12.25 -14.82 -34.37
N SER A 266 -12.92 -15.54 -35.29
CA SER A 266 -13.60 -14.95 -36.45
C SER A 266 -14.66 -13.92 -36.02
N PRO A 267 -14.77 -12.75 -36.68
CA PRO A 267 -14.15 -12.40 -37.97
C PRO A 267 -12.77 -11.73 -37.87
N ALA A 268 -12.18 -11.60 -36.68
CA ALA A 268 -10.86 -10.99 -36.53
C ALA A 268 -9.73 -11.92 -36.98
N ILE A 269 -8.61 -11.31 -37.39
CA ILE A 269 -7.41 -12.01 -37.85
C ILE A 269 -6.41 -12.07 -36.70
N ILE A 270 -5.92 -13.26 -36.39
CA ILE A 270 -4.95 -13.47 -35.30
C ILE A 270 -3.66 -14.04 -35.87
N GLU A 271 -2.54 -13.39 -35.57
CA GLU A 271 -1.19 -13.92 -35.71
C GLU A 271 -0.66 -14.26 -34.31
N VAL A 272 -0.07 -15.45 -34.16
CA VAL A 272 0.65 -15.83 -32.94
C VAL A 272 2.12 -16.02 -33.29
N LYS A 273 3.00 -15.24 -32.66
CA LYS A 273 4.45 -15.34 -32.83
C LYS A 273 5.16 -15.47 -31.50
N GLY A 274 6.12 -16.38 -31.44
CA GLY A 274 7.11 -16.42 -30.38
C GLY A 274 8.19 -15.37 -30.61
N ILE A 275 8.74 -14.79 -29.55
CA ILE A 275 9.90 -13.86 -29.64
C ILE A 275 11.03 -14.43 -30.52
N HIS A 276 11.27 -15.74 -30.41
CA HIS A 276 12.29 -16.47 -31.16
C HIS A 276 12.03 -16.58 -32.68
N GLN A 277 10.86 -16.16 -33.17
CA GLN A 277 10.49 -16.17 -34.58
C GLN A 277 10.64 -14.78 -35.23
N PHE A 278 11.04 -13.76 -34.47
CA PHE A 278 11.39 -12.45 -35.03
C PHE A 278 12.88 -12.43 -35.35
N ASP A 279 13.22 -12.39 -36.63
CA ASP A 279 14.62 -12.38 -37.09
C ASP A 279 15.40 -11.16 -36.59
N TRP A 280 14.71 -10.03 -36.37
CA TRP A 280 15.33 -8.80 -35.88
C TRP A 280 15.72 -8.88 -34.39
N LEU A 281 15.05 -9.71 -33.57
CA LEU A 281 15.31 -9.86 -32.14
C LEU A 281 16.56 -10.73 -31.88
N THR A 282 17.70 -10.25 -32.35
CA THR A 282 19.02 -10.83 -32.08
C THR A 282 19.68 -10.15 -30.89
N ARG A 283 20.72 -10.79 -30.35
CA ARG A 283 21.53 -10.22 -29.25
C ARG A 283 22.17 -8.89 -29.63
N ASP A 284 22.58 -8.76 -30.88
CA ASP A 284 23.28 -7.58 -31.37
C ASP A 284 22.34 -6.37 -31.49
N ASN A 285 21.06 -6.61 -31.79
CA ASN A 285 20.05 -5.56 -31.96
C ASN A 285 19.36 -5.18 -30.65
N VAL A 286 19.33 -6.08 -29.66
CA VAL A 286 18.60 -5.88 -28.41
C VAL A 286 19.54 -6.04 -27.21
N PRO A 287 20.16 -4.96 -26.71
CA PRO A 287 21.05 -4.99 -25.55
C PRO A 287 20.39 -5.58 -24.28
N VAL A 288 19.06 -5.48 -24.17
CA VAL A 288 18.30 -6.10 -23.08
C VAL A 288 18.26 -7.63 -23.21
N LEU A 289 18.19 -8.17 -24.43
CA LEU A 289 18.26 -9.61 -24.69
C LEU A 289 19.64 -10.14 -24.30
N GLU A 290 20.68 -9.39 -24.65
CA GLU A 290 22.03 -9.65 -24.15
C GLU A 290 22.06 -9.58 -22.62
N ALA A 291 21.58 -8.52 -21.97
CA ALA A 291 21.62 -8.39 -20.51
C ALA A 291 20.85 -9.50 -19.77
N VAL A 292 19.72 -9.96 -20.31
CA VAL A 292 18.89 -11.03 -19.74
C VAL A 292 19.51 -12.42 -19.96
N GLU A 293 20.12 -12.69 -21.12
CA GLU A 293 20.71 -14.00 -21.45
C GLU A 293 22.18 -14.16 -21.04
N SER A 294 23.00 -13.13 -21.24
CA SER A 294 24.47 -13.16 -21.04
C SER A 294 24.87 -13.12 -19.58
N HIS A 295 24.07 -12.51 -18.73
CA HIS A 295 24.46 -12.30 -17.36
C HIS A 295 24.13 -13.54 -16.52
N TYR A 296 24.97 -14.57 -16.61
CA TYR A 296 25.18 -15.51 -15.51
C TYR A 296 25.45 -14.76 -14.18
N GLY A 297 26.01 -13.54 -14.22
CA GLY A 297 26.20 -12.64 -13.08
C GLY A 297 24.92 -12.02 -12.51
N VAL A 298 23.99 -11.52 -13.34
CA VAL A 298 22.63 -11.07 -12.97
C VAL A 298 21.81 -12.28 -12.58
N ARG A 299 21.89 -13.39 -13.31
CA ARG A 299 21.26 -14.65 -12.90
C ARG A 299 21.80 -15.19 -11.59
N ASN A 300 23.07 -15.01 -11.23
CA ASN A 300 23.58 -15.39 -9.91
C ASN A 300 23.34 -14.32 -8.83
N TYR A 301 23.29 -13.05 -9.20
CA TYR A 301 22.95 -11.94 -8.30
C TYR A 301 21.46 -11.94 -7.95
N TYR A 302 20.59 -12.28 -8.92
CA TYR A 302 19.13 -12.34 -8.83
C TYR A 302 18.58 -13.77 -8.65
N HIS A 303 19.20 -14.84 -9.13
CA HIS A 303 18.76 -16.24 -8.92
C HIS A 303 19.80 -17.13 -8.23
N GLY A 304 20.94 -16.59 -7.77
CA GLY A 304 21.88 -17.36 -6.95
C GLY A 304 21.23 -17.77 -5.63
N ASN A 305 21.65 -18.91 -5.11
CA ASN A 305 21.17 -19.59 -3.91
C ASN A 305 21.44 -18.81 -2.59
N ARG A 306 21.49 -17.47 -2.62
CA ARG A 306 21.76 -16.62 -1.46
C ARG A 306 20.56 -16.46 -0.53
N LEU A 307 19.40 -17.03 -0.82
CA LEU A 307 18.31 -17.10 0.15
C LEU A 307 18.59 -18.15 1.24
N ALA A 308 19.39 -19.18 0.93
CA ALA A 308 19.85 -20.17 1.90
C ALA A 308 21.09 -19.72 2.70
N GLY A 309 21.65 -18.53 2.43
CA GLY A 309 22.91 -18.07 3.03
C GLY A 309 23.07 -16.55 3.18
N ALA A 310 21.99 -15.78 3.03
CA ALA A 310 22.03 -14.37 3.45
C ALA A 310 21.98 -14.37 4.97
N ASN A 311 23.03 -13.85 5.63
CA ASN A 311 22.96 -13.58 7.05
C ASN A 311 21.76 -12.64 7.31
N LEU A 312 20.68 -13.18 7.87
CA LEU A 312 19.48 -12.44 8.26
C LEU A 312 19.80 -11.34 9.31
N SER A 313 20.99 -11.39 9.92
CA SER A 313 21.49 -10.38 10.84
C SER A 313 21.72 -9.01 10.18
N ASP A 314 22.21 -8.99 8.93
CA ASP A 314 22.75 -7.76 8.31
C ASP A 314 21.80 -7.16 7.27
N THR A 315 20.73 -7.88 6.93
CA THR A 315 19.77 -7.47 5.90
C THR A 315 18.53 -6.86 6.55
N THR A 316 18.07 -5.71 6.06
CA THR A 316 16.78 -5.15 6.51
C THR A 316 15.62 -5.76 5.71
N PRO A 317 14.40 -5.88 6.29
CA PRO A 317 13.23 -6.34 5.55
C PRO A 317 12.97 -5.56 4.25
N ARG A 318 13.24 -4.24 4.25
CA ARG A 318 13.10 -3.38 3.07
C ARG A 318 14.07 -3.77 1.96
N SER A 319 15.35 -3.94 2.29
CA SER A 319 16.38 -4.36 1.31
C SER A 319 16.14 -5.78 0.78
N PHE A 320 15.52 -6.64 1.59
CA PHE A 320 15.12 -7.97 1.18
C PHE A 320 13.93 -7.94 0.23
N ALA A 321 12.90 -7.14 0.54
CA ALA A 321 11.76 -6.94 -0.34
C ALA A 321 12.17 -6.37 -1.71
N SER A 322 13.09 -5.39 -1.74
CA SER A 322 13.60 -4.84 -3.01
C SER A 322 14.38 -5.87 -3.81
N LYS A 323 15.19 -6.71 -3.14
CA LYS A 323 15.87 -7.84 -3.79
C LYS A 323 14.87 -8.84 -4.35
N LEU A 324 13.80 -9.18 -3.64
CA LEU A 324 12.74 -10.07 -4.15
C LEU A 324 12.00 -9.46 -5.34
N GLN A 325 11.68 -8.17 -5.29
CA GLN A 325 10.96 -7.48 -6.37
C GLN A 325 11.78 -7.47 -7.65
N ALA A 326 13.06 -7.13 -7.59
CA ALA A 326 13.94 -7.11 -8.76
C ALA A 326 14.19 -8.51 -9.34
N ARG A 327 13.86 -9.57 -8.60
CA ARG A 327 13.90 -10.98 -9.05
C ARG A 327 12.57 -11.46 -9.64
N SER A 328 11.51 -10.65 -9.57
CA SER A 328 10.22 -11.05 -10.09
C SER A 328 10.33 -11.30 -11.59
N PRO A 329 9.76 -12.41 -12.11
CA PRO A 329 9.73 -12.71 -13.54
C PRO A 329 9.24 -11.55 -14.41
N LYS A 330 8.38 -10.68 -13.86
CA LYS A 330 7.88 -9.48 -14.54
C LYS A 330 9.00 -8.50 -14.96
N TYR A 331 10.05 -8.30 -14.16
CA TYR A 331 11.10 -7.33 -14.52
C TYR A 331 12.14 -7.89 -15.50
N ILE A 332 12.26 -9.23 -15.55
CA ILE A 332 13.25 -9.94 -16.37
C ILE A 332 12.63 -10.43 -17.70
N SER A 333 11.30 -10.49 -17.79
CA SER A 333 10.61 -10.96 -18.98
C SER A 333 10.86 -10.03 -20.17
N LEU A 334 11.42 -10.62 -21.23
CA LEU A 334 11.63 -9.94 -22.51
C LEU A 334 10.33 -9.40 -23.09
N LEU A 335 9.20 -10.08 -22.84
CA LEU A 335 7.87 -9.67 -23.29
C LEU A 335 7.46 -8.28 -22.80
N ASN A 336 8.02 -7.80 -21.69
CA ASN A 336 7.75 -6.44 -21.20
C ASN A 336 8.62 -5.39 -21.88
N HIS A 337 9.79 -5.78 -22.38
CA HIS A 337 10.75 -4.89 -23.04
C HIS A 337 10.53 -4.78 -24.54
N ILE A 338 9.84 -5.72 -25.19
CA ILE A 338 9.59 -5.67 -26.64
C ILE A 338 8.80 -4.44 -27.08
N ARG A 339 8.08 -3.80 -26.16
CA ARG A 339 7.29 -2.59 -26.43
C ARG A 339 8.15 -1.47 -27.01
N ILE A 340 9.42 -1.42 -26.62
CA ILE A 340 10.38 -0.40 -27.09
C ILE A 340 10.72 -0.60 -28.56
N TYR A 341 10.63 -1.84 -29.06
CA TYR A 341 11.07 -2.23 -30.39
C TYR A 341 9.92 -2.47 -31.37
N LEU A 342 8.69 -2.05 -31.05
CA LEU A 342 7.55 -2.24 -31.95
C LEU A 342 7.76 -1.66 -33.35
N PRO A 343 8.38 -0.47 -33.52
CA PRO A 343 8.67 0.07 -34.85
C PRO A 343 9.57 -0.87 -35.68
N GLU A 344 10.53 -1.53 -35.05
CA GLU A 344 11.44 -2.47 -35.71
C GLU A 344 10.81 -3.84 -35.94
N LEU A 345 9.85 -4.26 -35.10
CA LEU A 345 9.10 -5.51 -35.26
C LEU A 345 8.01 -5.41 -36.34
N PHE A 346 7.44 -4.23 -36.52
CA PHE A 346 6.35 -3.97 -37.47
C PHE A 346 6.64 -2.73 -38.35
N PRO A 347 7.74 -2.73 -39.13
CA PRO A 347 8.20 -1.54 -39.86
C PRO A 347 7.27 -1.12 -41.00
N ASN A 348 6.32 -1.97 -41.40
CA ASN A 348 5.38 -1.69 -42.48
C ASN A 348 4.03 -1.14 -41.98
N LEU A 349 3.86 -1.02 -40.66
CA LEU A 349 2.64 -0.50 -40.05
C LEU A 349 2.83 0.95 -39.60
N ASP A 350 1.89 1.81 -39.97
CA ASP A 350 1.89 3.24 -39.66
C ASP A 350 1.49 3.51 -38.20
N LYS A 351 0.59 2.69 -37.65
CA LYS A 351 0.10 2.84 -36.26
C LYS A 351 -0.35 1.51 -35.69
N VAL A 352 0.06 1.24 -34.45
CA VAL A 352 -0.36 0.07 -33.68
C VAL A 352 -0.84 0.47 -32.28
N VAL A 353 -1.77 -0.31 -31.73
CA VAL A 353 -2.19 -0.20 -30.33
C VAL A 353 -1.56 -1.34 -29.54
N PHE A 354 -0.69 -1.03 -28.58
CA PHE A 354 -0.19 -2.01 -27.63
C PHE A 354 -1.18 -2.17 -26.46
N LEU A 355 -1.53 -3.41 -26.14
CA LEU A 355 -2.44 -3.78 -25.05
C LEU A 355 -1.71 -4.61 -23.99
N ASP A 356 -1.91 -4.24 -22.73
CA ASP A 356 -1.54 -5.08 -21.59
C ASP A 356 -2.43 -6.34 -21.52
N ASP A 357 -1.97 -7.38 -20.83
CA ASP A 357 -2.72 -8.64 -20.70
C ASP A 357 -3.68 -8.67 -19.50
N ASP A 358 -3.63 -7.65 -18.63
CA ASP A 358 -4.48 -7.51 -17.46
C ASP A 358 -5.66 -6.55 -17.66
N ILE A 359 -6.12 -6.42 -18.91
CA ILE A 359 -7.25 -5.55 -19.30
C ILE A 359 -8.44 -6.35 -19.84
N VAL A 360 -9.61 -5.69 -19.79
CA VAL A 360 -10.81 -6.14 -20.48
C VAL A 360 -11.36 -4.94 -21.25
N ILE A 361 -11.49 -5.08 -22.57
CA ILE A 361 -12.01 -4.03 -23.43
C ILE A 361 -13.54 -4.05 -23.30
N GLN A 362 -14.13 -2.89 -23.03
CA GLN A 362 -15.58 -2.73 -22.86
C GLN A 362 -16.23 -1.85 -23.93
N ARG A 363 -15.42 -1.19 -24.77
CA ARG A 363 -15.87 -0.29 -25.83
C ARG A 363 -14.96 -0.41 -27.04
N ASP A 364 -15.47 0.02 -28.17
CA ASP A 364 -14.72 0.06 -29.41
C ASP A 364 -13.47 0.96 -29.27
N LEU A 365 -12.33 0.41 -29.68
CA LEU A 365 -11.03 1.08 -29.61
C LEU A 365 -10.63 1.70 -30.96
N SER A 366 -11.43 1.51 -32.02
CA SER A 366 -11.16 2.09 -33.34
C SER A 366 -10.91 3.62 -33.33
N PRO A 367 -11.55 4.45 -32.48
CA PRO A 367 -11.28 5.89 -32.46
C PRO A 367 -9.83 6.26 -32.12
N LEU A 368 -9.06 5.34 -31.52
CA LEU A 368 -7.65 5.57 -31.24
C LEU A 368 -6.79 5.76 -32.49
N TRP A 369 -7.19 5.19 -33.63
CA TRP A 369 -6.49 5.38 -34.90
C TRP A 369 -6.69 6.79 -35.47
N GLU A 370 -7.77 7.47 -35.11
CA GLU A 370 -8.10 8.83 -35.56
C GLU A 370 -7.37 9.92 -34.75
N ILE A 371 -6.71 9.54 -33.65
CA ILE A 371 -5.97 10.48 -32.81
C ILE A 371 -4.72 10.97 -33.56
N ASP A 372 -4.63 12.29 -33.72
CA ASP A 372 -3.42 12.97 -34.18
C ASP A 372 -2.38 12.99 -33.05
N LEU A 373 -1.24 12.36 -33.28
CA LEU A 373 -0.12 12.31 -32.33
C LEU A 373 0.75 13.58 -32.37
N GLY A 374 0.49 14.54 -33.27
CA GLY A 374 1.22 15.81 -33.32
C GLY A 374 2.72 15.65 -33.56
N GLY A 375 3.11 14.65 -34.36
CA GLY A 375 4.51 14.29 -34.63
C GLY A 375 5.22 13.57 -33.47
N LYS A 376 4.48 13.08 -32.47
CA LYS A 376 5.03 12.21 -31.41
C LYS A 376 5.01 10.74 -31.83
N VAL A 377 6.04 10.01 -31.44
CA VAL A 377 6.21 8.57 -31.72
C VAL A 377 5.18 7.72 -30.97
N ASN A 378 4.70 8.17 -29.80
CA ASN A 378 3.73 7.41 -29.03
C ASN A 378 2.76 8.30 -28.23
N GLY A 379 1.54 7.79 -28.05
CA GLY A 379 0.51 8.33 -27.17
C GLY A 379 0.23 7.36 -26.02
N ALA A 380 -0.09 7.89 -24.84
CA ALA A 380 -0.48 7.07 -23.70
C ALA A 380 -1.55 7.74 -22.84
N VAL A 381 -2.31 6.92 -22.10
CA VAL A 381 -3.33 7.40 -21.16
C VAL A 381 -2.66 7.92 -19.89
N GLU A 382 -3.10 9.08 -19.40
CA GLU A 382 -2.62 9.64 -18.13
C GLU A 382 -3.05 8.73 -16.96
N THR A 383 -2.13 8.52 -16.00
CA THR A 383 -2.45 7.75 -14.80
C THR A 383 -3.47 8.49 -13.95
N CYS A 384 -4.60 7.84 -13.64
CA CYS A 384 -5.65 8.43 -12.82
C CYS A 384 -5.12 8.87 -11.44
N LYS A 385 -5.54 10.04 -10.97
CA LYS A 385 -5.16 10.59 -9.66
C LYS A 385 -6.20 10.29 -8.57
N GLY A 386 -7.23 9.52 -8.90
CA GLY A 386 -8.27 9.05 -7.97
C GLY A 386 -9.48 9.99 -7.84
N GLU A 387 -9.42 11.19 -8.43
CA GLU A 387 -10.53 12.15 -8.50
C GLU A 387 -11.20 12.19 -9.88
N ASP A 388 -10.72 11.37 -10.83
CA ASP A 388 -11.21 11.34 -12.20
C ASP A 388 -12.57 10.62 -12.29
N THR A 389 -13.55 11.27 -12.93
CA THR A 389 -14.90 10.71 -13.14
C THR A 389 -14.89 9.51 -14.09
N TRP A 390 -13.81 9.32 -14.85
CA TRP A 390 -13.57 8.20 -15.74
C TRP A 390 -12.27 7.51 -15.37
N ILE A 391 -12.37 6.40 -14.62
CA ILE A 391 -11.22 5.60 -14.24
C ILE A 391 -10.86 4.67 -15.41
N GLN A 392 -9.93 5.10 -16.27
CA GLN A 392 -9.22 4.19 -17.18
C GLN A 392 -8.01 3.63 -16.42
N LYS A 393 -8.14 2.41 -15.91
CA LYS A 393 -6.98 1.67 -15.41
C LYS A 393 -6.34 0.93 -16.57
N ASN A 394 -5.03 1.16 -16.73
CA ASN A 394 -4.04 0.45 -17.54
C ASN A 394 -3.62 1.15 -18.83
N VAL A 395 -2.33 1.01 -19.10
CA VAL A 395 -1.52 1.81 -20.02
C VAL A 395 -1.81 1.36 -21.44
N LEU A 396 -2.65 2.10 -22.15
CA LEU A 396 -2.68 2.05 -23.60
C LEU A 396 -1.44 2.80 -24.11
N GLY A 397 -0.54 2.10 -24.80
CA GLY A 397 0.51 2.72 -25.60
C GLY A 397 0.08 2.67 -27.06
N LEU A 398 -0.24 3.82 -27.65
CA LEU A 398 -0.27 4.00 -29.10
C LEU A 398 1.17 4.22 -29.53
N MET A 399 1.71 3.41 -30.43
CA MET A 399 2.96 3.73 -31.14
C MET A 399 2.62 4.01 -32.60
N GLY A 400 3.19 5.07 -33.16
CA GLY A 400 3.02 5.45 -34.57
C GLY A 400 4.24 6.19 -35.08
#